data_AF-M6UFF4-F1
#
_entry.id   AF-M6UFF4-F1
#
_cell.length_a   1.000
_cell.length_b   1.000
_cell.length_c   1.000
_cell.angle_alpha   90.00
_cell.angle_beta   90.00
_cell.angle_gamma   90.00
#
_symmetry.space_group_name_H-M   'P 1'
#
loop_
_entity.id
_entity.type
_entity.pdbx_description
1 polymer ?
#
loop_
_entity_poly.entity_id
_entity_poly.type
_entity_poly.pdbx_seq_one_letter_code
_entity_poly.pdbx_strand_id
1 'polypeptide(L)'
;MGRSHAIIFEEYFSDLDIIKSLINYRLKLAERRHESSFFDRIIQSEKLEPKAIEKQLSNIFPPRNYWKRPSFEKRKTSKNRNVDFISLLFTVNYFRSQSINRQPKWVFELNKLIKEIRYQALYSQKIELSTPKLSPILKNKKEGEIDLYRPISIIGDLSSRIVMNLTARYLMDQLDVVFKNSSFAFRRGKIYQNRVPTHHDCFKEIKRFKKGKENLYISECDIKAFFDIISHDEIRKSYAMIKDELFKLNGTRIFGRADDFVEAFLNSYSIDYAISESEMYFKTNNIKGKLSFPKDELLNTFYSGNAEALKSIGVPQGTSFSILFANLILHDNDRLMEEKFNNTDGFLYMRYCDDMIILSAKENEANEAYEEYIKLLKEKKLLHHNEKPLFPYLDSLTKRDFWDRKSRKGYQWSKNSYPWITFVGYQIRYDDFVRIRSSSIKKETKKQKEFVEYIDRRIRKQIKKEKKDQILKSYKSILNRVKNRMISSGIGRVSLFRNKTDSSYSWINGFRGILDDDKVFRTSLKELDRNRDEQLKWLDDQLFKVLKKHQIAGKKSKRIAGFYYTGRPYSYFYRSLRNDDIEEKK
;
A
#
# COMPACT_ATOMS: atom_id res chain seq x y z
N MET A 1 -15.68 29.26 21.39
CA MET A 1 -15.20 28.41 22.50
C MET A 1 -15.75 27.00 22.31
N GLY A 2 -15.04 26.16 21.57
CA GLY A 2 -15.44 24.77 21.33
C GLY A 2 -14.83 23.88 22.41
N ARG A 3 -15.65 23.12 23.13
CA ARG A 3 -15.20 22.09 24.07
C ARG A 3 -14.27 21.13 23.33
N SER A 4 -12.96 21.22 23.54
CA SER A 4 -12.03 20.15 23.18
C SER A 4 -12.43 18.96 24.05
N HIS A 5 -13.16 18.00 23.48
CA HIS A 5 -13.23 16.69 24.09
C HIS A 5 -11.79 16.20 24.09
N ALA A 6 -11.16 16.18 25.27
CA ALA A 6 -9.89 15.50 25.44
C ALA A 6 -10.10 14.10 24.91
N ILE A 7 -9.30 13.70 23.92
CA ILE A 7 -9.46 12.41 23.27
C ILE A 7 -8.95 11.36 24.27
N ILE A 8 -9.86 10.53 24.80
CA ILE A 8 -9.55 9.58 25.86
C ILE A 8 -9.11 8.24 25.23
N PHE A 9 -8.03 7.65 25.73
CA PHE A 9 -7.47 6.39 25.21
C PHE A 9 -8.49 5.25 25.21
N GLU A 10 -9.27 5.14 26.29
CA GLU A 10 -10.31 4.15 26.53
C GLU A 10 -11.41 4.17 25.46
N GLU A 11 -11.70 5.32 24.84
CA GLU A 11 -12.73 5.45 23.80
C GLU A 11 -12.36 4.67 22.53
N TYR A 12 -11.07 4.56 22.21
CA TYR A 12 -10.58 3.77 21.07
C TYR A 12 -10.82 2.28 21.25
N PHE A 13 -10.93 1.85 22.50
CA PHE A 13 -11.25 0.48 22.89
C PHE A 13 -12.72 0.31 23.24
N SER A 14 -13.58 1.26 22.91
CA SER A 14 -15.03 1.07 22.96
C SER A 14 -15.45 -0.15 22.13
N ASP A 15 -16.52 -0.81 22.56
CA ASP A 15 -17.13 -1.93 21.82
C ASP A 15 -17.31 -1.60 20.34
N LEU A 16 -17.77 -0.37 20.06
CA LEU A 16 -18.03 0.10 18.71
C LEU A 16 -16.74 0.14 17.87
N ASP A 17 -15.65 0.68 18.39
CA ASP A 17 -14.40 0.80 17.63
C ASP A 17 -13.69 -0.55 17.45
N ILE A 18 -13.77 -1.44 18.45
CA ILE A 18 -13.31 -2.83 18.31
C ILE A 18 -14.12 -3.55 17.23
N ILE A 19 -15.46 -3.44 17.24
CA ILE A 19 -16.32 -4.01 16.19
C ILE A 19 -15.94 -3.47 14.81
N LYS A 20 -15.80 -2.15 14.65
CA LYS A 20 -15.42 -1.54 13.36
C LYS A 20 -14.09 -2.10 12.87
N SER A 21 -13.11 -2.27 13.76
CA SER A 21 -11.81 -2.86 13.43
C SER A 21 -11.95 -4.33 13.00
N LEU A 22 -12.68 -5.16 13.76
CA LEU A 22 -12.97 -6.56 13.43
C LEU A 22 -13.72 -6.72 12.09
N ILE A 23 -14.67 -5.83 11.79
CA ILE A 23 -15.39 -5.81 10.51
C ILE A 23 -14.42 -5.62 9.35
N ASN A 24 -13.43 -4.73 9.46
CA ASN A 24 -12.43 -4.54 8.40
C ASN A 24 -11.65 -5.83 8.12
N TYR A 25 -11.30 -6.61 9.15
CA TYR A 25 -10.69 -7.94 8.97
C TYR A 25 -11.64 -8.93 8.30
N ARG A 26 -12.92 -8.93 8.70
CA ARG A 26 -13.95 -9.80 8.10
C ARG A 26 -14.20 -9.48 6.62
N LEU A 27 -14.13 -8.21 6.23
CA LEU A 27 -14.24 -7.77 4.84
C LEU A 27 -13.01 -8.17 4.01
N LYS A 28 -11.79 -7.98 4.54
CA LYS A 28 -10.55 -8.46 3.89
C LYS A 28 -10.59 -9.97 3.66
N LEU A 29 -11.13 -10.73 4.61
CA LEU A 29 -11.35 -12.18 4.45
C LEU A 29 -12.39 -12.47 3.34
N ALA A 30 -13.50 -11.73 3.30
CA ALA A 30 -14.51 -11.88 2.26
C ALA A 30 -13.94 -11.60 0.87
N GLU A 31 -13.08 -10.59 0.74
CA GLU A 31 -12.37 -10.26 -0.49
C GLU A 31 -11.45 -11.41 -0.92
N ARG A 32 -10.57 -11.90 -0.05
CA ARG A 32 -9.71 -13.07 -0.35
C ARG A 32 -10.51 -14.30 -0.77
N ARG A 33 -11.61 -14.61 -0.07
CA ARG A 33 -12.50 -15.73 -0.44
C ARG A 33 -13.16 -15.49 -1.80
N HIS A 34 -13.54 -14.24 -2.11
CA HIS A 34 -14.05 -13.90 -3.43
C HIS A 34 -13.01 -14.13 -4.53
N GLU A 35 -11.75 -13.78 -4.28
CA GLU A 35 -10.64 -14.04 -5.20
C GLU A 35 -10.37 -15.54 -5.38
N SER A 36 -10.36 -16.33 -4.31
CA SER A 36 -10.27 -17.80 -4.41
C SER A 36 -11.44 -18.35 -5.21
N SER A 37 -12.66 -17.90 -4.91
CA SER A 37 -13.88 -18.37 -5.58
C SER A 37 -13.89 -18.10 -7.08
N PHE A 38 -13.14 -17.10 -7.56
CA PHE A 38 -12.97 -16.88 -9.00
C PHE A 38 -12.32 -18.11 -9.65
N PHE A 39 -11.27 -18.64 -9.04
CA PHE A 39 -10.58 -19.84 -9.52
C PHE A 39 -11.41 -21.11 -9.28
N ASP A 40 -12.05 -21.23 -8.12
CA ASP A 40 -12.86 -22.41 -7.76
C ASP A 40 -14.05 -22.61 -8.71
N ARG A 41 -14.56 -21.50 -9.29
CA ARG A 41 -15.63 -21.52 -10.31
C ARG A 41 -15.15 -21.97 -11.69
N ILE A 42 -13.84 -21.96 -11.93
CA ILE A 42 -13.21 -22.43 -13.18
C ILE A 42 -12.78 -23.89 -13.00
N ILE A 43 -12.07 -24.16 -11.89
CA ILE A 43 -11.58 -25.49 -11.51
C ILE A 43 -12.03 -25.76 -10.08
N GLN A 44 -12.71 -26.87 -9.84
CA GLN A 44 -13.01 -27.33 -8.49
C GLN A 44 -11.69 -27.68 -7.78
N SER A 45 -11.28 -26.84 -6.83
CA SER A 45 -10.10 -27.10 -6.00
C SER A 45 -10.46 -27.98 -4.81
N GLU A 46 -9.48 -28.74 -4.31
CA GLU A 46 -9.56 -29.32 -2.97
C GLU A 46 -9.77 -28.19 -1.96
N LYS A 47 -10.73 -28.37 -1.02
CA LYS A 47 -11.00 -27.39 0.02
C LYS A 47 -9.78 -27.33 0.93
N LEU A 48 -9.03 -26.23 0.85
CA LEU A 48 -7.98 -25.96 1.82
C LEU A 48 -8.62 -25.64 3.17
N GLU A 49 -8.09 -26.24 4.23
CA GLU A 49 -8.52 -25.94 5.59
C GLU A 49 -8.36 -24.45 5.89
N PRO A 50 -9.40 -23.77 6.44
CA PRO A 50 -9.30 -22.36 6.78
C PRO A 50 -8.20 -22.10 7.80
N LYS A 51 -7.43 -21.04 7.62
CA LYS A 51 -6.45 -20.60 8.63
C LYS A 51 -7.15 -20.27 9.95
N ALA A 52 -6.45 -20.40 11.08
CA ALA A 52 -7.01 -20.18 12.43
C ALA A 52 -7.79 -18.85 12.56
N ILE A 53 -7.23 -17.73 12.08
CA ILE A 53 -7.91 -16.41 12.09
C ILE A 53 -9.21 -16.44 11.27
N GLU A 54 -9.25 -17.17 10.15
CA GLU A 54 -10.45 -17.25 9.32
C GLU A 54 -11.56 -18.05 10.00
N LYS A 55 -11.18 -19.09 10.75
CA LYS A 55 -12.10 -19.85 11.60
C LYS A 55 -12.65 -18.97 12.72
N GLN A 56 -11.77 -18.25 13.44
CA GLN A 56 -12.17 -17.30 14.48
C GLN A 56 -13.12 -16.21 13.95
N LEU A 57 -12.80 -15.58 12.81
CA LEU A 57 -13.66 -14.58 12.17
C LEU A 57 -15.00 -15.14 11.71
N SER A 58 -15.06 -16.42 11.33
CA SER A 58 -16.31 -17.10 10.95
C SER A 58 -17.16 -17.46 12.17
N ASN A 59 -16.56 -17.59 13.36
CA ASN A 59 -17.26 -17.85 14.61
C ASN A 59 -17.88 -16.58 15.23
N ILE A 60 -17.28 -15.41 15.00
CA ILE A 60 -17.74 -14.12 15.58
C ILE A 60 -18.61 -13.28 14.63
N PHE A 61 -18.73 -13.65 13.36
CA PHE A 61 -19.56 -12.93 12.39
C PHE A 61 -20.44 -13.90 11.57
N PRO A 62 -21.68 -13.50 11.26
CA PRO A 62 -22.55 -14.33 10.45
C PRO A 62 -22.08 -14.40 8.99
N PRO A 63 -22.50 -15.44 8.24
CA PRO A 63 -22.23 -15.51 6.81
C PRO A 63 -23.01 -14.43 6.05
N ARG A 64 -22.55 -14.11 4.83
CA ARG A 64 -22.98 -12.91 4.08
C ARG A 64 -24.48 -12.90 3.75
N ASN A 65 -25.10 -14.07 3.61
CA ASN A 65 -26.53 -14.22 3.36
C ASN A 65 -27.42 -13.77 4.54
N TYR A 66 -26.87 -13.71 5.76
CA TYR A 66 -27.57 -13.20 6.95
C TYR A 66 -27.34 -11.72 7.20
N TRP A 67 -26.54 -11.04 6.37
CA TRP A 67 -26.29 -9.62 6.54
C TRP A 67 -27.55 -8.81 6.22
N LYS A 68 -27.99 -8.04 7.21
CA LYS A 68 -29.10 -7.10 7.08
C LYS A 68 -28.66 -5.91 6.23
N ARG A 69 -29.53 -5.48 5.32
CA ARG A 69 -29.27 -4.32 4.46
C ARG A 69 -29.86 -3.06 5.10
N PRO A 70 -29.08 -1.98 5.28
CA PRO A 70 -29.61 -0.68 5.72
C PRO A 70 -30.66 -0.16 4.73
N SER A 71 -31.55 0.76 5.13
CA SER A 71 -32.52 1.39 4.23
C SER A 71 -31.85 2.09 3.04
N PHE A 72 -32.60 2.30 1.95
CA PHE A 72 -32.07 2.94 0.73
C PHE A 72 -31.48 4.33 1.02
N GLU A 73 -32.15 5.15 1.83
CA GLU A 73 -31.65 6.48 2.22
C GLU A 73 -30.31 6.44 2.96
N LYS A 74 -30.14 5.49 3.90
CA LYS A 74 -28.86 5.28 4.60
C LYS A 74 -27.73 4.82 3.67
N ARG A 75 -28.06 4.20 2.53
CA ARG A 75 -27.09 3.82 1.48
C ARG A 75 -26.79 4.95 0.50
N LYS A 76 -27.72 5.89 0.30
CA LYS A 76 -27.59 7.03 -0.61
C LYS A 76 -26.71 8.14 -0.01
N THR A 77 -26.85 8.40 1.29
CA THR A 77 -26.04 9.38 2.03
C THR A 77 -24.59 8.92 2.23
N SER A 78 -24.32 7.62 2.16
CA SER A 78 -22.99 7.02 2.29
C SER A 78 -22.14 7.09 1.00
N LYS A 79 -22.10 8.24 0.31
CA LYS A 79 -21.41 8.40 -1.00
C LYS A 79 -19.94 7.94 -1.02
N ASN A 80 -19.28 7.81 0.14
CA ASN A 80 -17.87 7.37 0.26
C ASN A 80 -17.63 6.17 1.21
N ARG A 81 -18.67 5.49 1.71
CA ARG A 81 -18.49 4.37 2.68
C ARG A 81 -18.82 3.02 2.04
N ASN A 82 -17.97 2.03 2.34
CA ASN A 82 -18.13 0.66 1.85
C ASN A 82 -19.50 0.08 2.32
N VAL A 83 -20.40 -0.21 1.38
CA VAL A 83 -21.77 -0.70 1.67
C VAL A 83 -21.73 -2.02 2.46
N ASP A 84 -20.74 -2.87 2.21
CA ASP A 84 -20.55 -4.13 2.93
C ASP A 84 -20.17 -3.88 4.40
N PHE A 85 -19.36 -2.84 4.67
CA PHE A 85 -19.03 -2.42 6.03
C PHE A 85 -20.27 -1.96 6.80
N ILE A 86 -21.08 -1.08 6.21
CA ILE A 86 -22.28 -0.55 6.86
C ILE A 86 -23.28 -1.69 7.10
N SER A 87 -23.45 -2.59 6.13
CA SER A 87 -24.38 -3.71 6.25
C SER A 87 -23.97 -4.66 7.38
N LEU A 88 -22.68 -4.99 7.48
CA LEU A 88 -22.20 -5.84 8.56
C LEU A 88 -22.30 -5.15 9.92
N LEU A 89 -21.95 -3.87 10.02
CA LEU A 89 -22.10 -3.09 11.26
C LEU A 89 -23.57 -3.04 11.72
N PHE A 90 -24.48 -2.78 10.79
CA PHE A 90 -25.92 -2.79 11.06
C PHE A 90 -26.40 -4.17 11.52
N THR A 91 -25.91 -5.24 10.89
CA THR A 91 -26.19 -6.63 11.28
C THR A 91 -25.73 -6.90 12.71
N VAL A 92 -24.51 -6.50 13.06
CA VAL A 92 -23.95 -6.67 14.41
C VAL A 92 -24.82 -5.95 15.43
N ASN A 93 -25.13 -4.68 15.20
CA ASN A 93 -25.93 -3.88 16.13
C ASN A 93 -27.35 -4.45 16.29
N TYR A 94 -27.98 -4.87 15.18
CA TYR A 94 -29.31 -5.48 15.20
C TYR A 94 -29.34 -6.70 16.12
N PHE A 95 -28.45 -7.67 15.92
CA PHE A 95 -28.45 -8.90 16.72
C PHE A 95 -27.97 -8.67 18.15
N ARG A 96 -27.03 -7.75 18.39
CA ARG A 96 -26.61 -7.36 19.75
C ARG A 96 -27.71 -6.67 20.56
N SER A 97 -28.65 -5.99 19.90
CA SER A 97 -29.79 -5.32 20.56
C SER A 97 -30.95 -6.25 20.93
N GLN A 98 -30.95 -7.50 20.45
CA GLN A 98 -31.99 -8.47 20.79
C GLN A 98 -31.85 -8.96 22.24
N SER A 99 -32.95 -9.44 22.84
CA SER A 99 -32.94 -10.15 24.11
C SER A 99 -31.96 -11.33 24.08
N ILE A 100 -31.28 -11.65 25.19
CA ILE A 100 -30.24 -12.68 25.27
C ILE A 100 -30.66 -14.03 24.63
N ASN A 101 -31.90 -14.48 24.84
CA ASN A 101 -32.45 -15.73 24.30
C ASN A 101 -32.61 -15.74 22.78
N ARG A 102 -32.64 -14.57 22.14
CA ARG A 102 -32.75 -14.39 20.68
C ARG A 102 -31.41 -14.07 20.02
N GLN A 103 -30.34 -13.92 20.80
CA GLN A 103 -29.01 -13.66 20.26
C GLN A 103 -28.41 -14.95 19.71
N PRO A 104 -27.94 -14.95 18.45
CA PRO A 104 -27.25 -16.10 17.90
C PRO A 104 -25.89 -16.29 18.59
N LYS A 105 -25.40 -17.54 18.64
CA LYS A 105 -24.15 -17.94 19.31
C LYS A 105 -22.94 -17.04 18.96
N TRP A 106 -22.82 -16.61 17.71
CA TRP A 106 -21.69 -15.76 17.28
C TRP A 106 -21.66 -14.39 18.00
N VAL A 107 -22.80 -13.87 18.48
CA VAL A 107 -22.84 -12.62 19.26
C VAL A 107 -22.18 -12.80 20.61
N PHE A 108 -22.40 -13.95 21.25
CA PHE A 108 -21.73 -14.29 22.51
C PHE A 108 -20.21 -14.38 22.31
N GLU A 109 -19.76 -15.10 21.28
CA GLU A 109 -18.33 -15.20 20.93
C GLU A 109 -17.71 -13.84 20.60
N LEU A 110 -18.44 -12.97 19.87
CA LEU A 110 -18.01 -11.61 19.58
C LEU A 110 -17.84 -10.79 20.86
N ASN A 111 -18.83 -10.81 21.75
CA ASN A 111 -18.77 -10.05 23.01
C ASN A 111 -17.66 -10.57 23.94
N LYS A 112 -17.42 -11.89 23.96
CA LYS A 112 -16.29 -12.49 24.67
C LYS A 112 -14.96 -11.95 24.13
N LEU A 113 -14.76 -11.99 22.82
CA LEU A 113 -13.55 -11.44 22.19
C LEU A 113 -13.37 -9.94 22.44
N ILE A 114 -14.45 -9.16 22.43
CA ILE A 114 -14.40 -7.72 22.74
C ILE A 114 -13.91 -7.51 24.19
N LYS A 115 -14.41 -8.28 25.15
CA LYS A 115 -13.96 -8.22 26.55
C LYS A 115 -12.48 -8.59 26.68
N GLU A 116 -12.03 -9.63 25.99
CA GLU A 116 -10.61 -10.04 25.95
C GLU A 116 -9.73 -8.92 25.39
N ILE A 117 -10.11 -8.32 24.26
CA ILE A 117 -9.38 -7.20 23.65
C ILE A 117 -9.33 -5.99 24.58
N ARG A 118 -10.46 -5.64 25.23
CA ARG A 118 -10.51 -4.53 26.20
C ARG A 118 -9.64 -4.81 27.41
N TYR A 119 -9.65 -6.03 27.92
CA TYR A 119 -8.81 -6.43 29.05
C TYR A 119 -7.32 -6.31 28.70
N GLN A 120 -6.90 -6.87 27.56
CA GLN A 120 -5.52 -6.72 27.06
C GLN A 120 -5.14 -5.25 26.89
N ALA A 121 -6.03 -4.45 26.30
CA ALA A 121 -5.77 -3.05 26.00
C ALA A 121 -5.72 -2.13 27.22
N LEU A 122 -6.56 -2.35 28.23
CA LEU A 122 -6.80 -1.37 29.31
C LEU A 122 -6.40 -1.87 30.70
N TYR A 123 -6.46 -3.17 30.97
CA TYR A 123 -6.40 -3.70 32.33
C TYR A 123 -5.30 -4.74 32.57
N SER A 124 -4.63 -5.24 31.53
CA SER A 124 -3.51 -6.17 31.71
C SER A 124 -2.38 -5.52 32.50
N GLN A 125 -1.83 -6.24 33.48
CA GLN A 125 -0.73 -5.73 34.31
C GLN A 125 0.54 -5.47 33.48
N LYS A 126 0.85 -6.37 32.55
CA LYS A 126 1.96 -6.26 31.61
C LYS A 126 1.43 -6.32 30.19
N ILE A 127 2.06 -5.56 29.30
CA ILE A 127 1.80 -5.62 27.86
C ILE A 127 2.88 -6.49 27.23
N GLU A 128 2.50 -7.70 26.84
CA GLU A 128 3.38 -8.60 26.11
C GLU A 128 2.82 -8.77 24.70
N LEU A 129 3.60 -8.35 23.70
CA LEU A 129 3.30 -8.57 22.30
C LEU A 129 4.16 -9.74 21.81
N SER A 130 3.52 -10.76 21.24
CA SER A 130 4.23 -11.90 20.66
C SER A 130 5.14 -11.45 19.52
N THR A 131 6.29 -12.08 19.40
CA THR A 131 7.17 -11.90 18.23
C THR A 131 6.40 -12.20 16.94
N PRO A 132 6.49 -11.32 15.91
CA PRO A 132 5.71 -11.50 14.70
C PRO A 132 6.29 -12.62 13.83
N LYS A 133 5.42 -13.46 13.26
CA LYS A 133 5.87 -14.49 12.31
C LYS A 133 6.45 -13.85 11.05
N LEU A 134 7.63 -14.29 10.63
CA LEU A 134 8.27 -13.77 9.44
C LEU A 134 7.90 -14.52 8.15
N SER A 135 7.81 -13.75 7.08
CA SER A 135 7.55 -14.22 5.73
C SER A 135 8.49 -13.48 4.76
N PRO A 136 9.64 -14.08 4.39
CA PRO A 136 10.55 -13.50 3.41
C PRO A 136 9.88 -13.34 2.03
N ILE A 137 9.92 -12.15 1.44
CA ILE A 137 9.38 -11.86 0.10
C ILE A 137 10.50 -11.48 -0.87
N LEU A 138 10.54 -12.14 -2.03
CA LEU A 138 11.54 -11.92 -3.07
C LEU A 138 11.50 -10.48 -3.63
N LYS A 139 12.65 -9.78 -3.70
CA LYS A 139 12.78 -8.42 -4.28
C LYS A 139 13.01 -8.42 -5.79
N ASN A 140 13.04 -9.59 -6.44
CA ASN A 140 13.42 -9.78 -7.84
C ASN A 140 14.79 -9.15 -8.16
N LYS A 141 15.74 -9.30 -7.23
CA LYS A 141 17.13 -8.87 -7.35
C LYS A 141 18.02 -10.01 -6.91
N LYS A 142 19.21 -10.10 -7.49
CA LYS A 142 20.23 -11.09 -7.15
C LYS A 142 21.53 -10.42 -6.76
N GLU A 143 22.28 -11.10 -5.91
CA GLU A 143 23.66 -10.79 -5.60
C GLU A 143 24.50 -12.03 -5.92
N GLY A 144 25.23 -11.98 -7.03
CA GLY A 144 25.74 -13.18 -7.67
C GLY A 144 24.59 -14.15 -8.01
N GLU A 145 24.67 -15.36 -7.47
CA GLU A 145 23.63 -16.38 -7.64
C GLU A 145 22.55 -16.38 -6.55
N ILE A 146 22.66 -15.50 -5.54
CA ILE A 146 21.79 -15.50 -4.36
C ILE A 146 20.61 -14.56 -4.59
N ASP A 147 19.39 -15.06 -4.38
CA ASP A 147 18.17 -14.26 -4.44
C ASP A 147 18.01 -13.39 -3.20
N LEU A 148 17.64 -12.12 -3.41
CA LEU A 148 17.47 -11.14 -2.34
C LEU A 148 16.01 -11.04 -1.87
N TYR A 149 15.80 -11.14 -0.57
CA TYR A 149 14.48 -11.13 0.08
C TYR A 149 14.30 -9.93 1.01
N ARG A 150 13.05 -9.60 1.33
CA ARG A 150 12.65 -8.60 2.34
C ARG A 150 11.88 -9.30 3.46
N PRO A 151 12.16 -9.01 4.74
CA PRO A 151 11.40 -9.58 5.85
C PRO A 151 10.04 -8.88 5.96
N ILE A 152 8.94 -9.64 5.81
CA ILE A 152 7.59 -9.13 6.11
C ILE A 152 7.07 -9.81 7.37
N SER A 153 6.59 -8.99 8.30
CA SER A 153 6.09 -9.44 9.59
C SER A 153 4.58 -9.70 9.56
N ILE A 154 4.17 -10.81 10.15
CA ILE A 154 2.78 -11.25 10.23
C ILE A 154 2.46 -11.53 11.70
N ILE A 155 1.76 -10.60 12.35
CA ILE A 155 1.31 -10.78 13.75
C ILE A 155 0.36 -11.99 13.82
N GLY A 156 0.60 -12.96 14.69
CA GLY A 156 -0.11 -14.24 14.64
C GLY A 156 -1.58 -14.14 15.03
N ASP A 157 -1.89 -13.39 16.08
CA ASP A 157 -3.19 -13.39 16.74
C ASP A 157 -4.05 -12.18 16.37
N LEU A 158 -5.38 -12.36 16.42
CA LEU A 158 -6.33 -11.32 16.04
C LEU A 158 -6.42 -10.21 17.10
N SER A 159 -6.35 -10.56 18.39
CA SER A 159 -6.52 -9.60 19.49
C SER A 159 -5.40 -8.56 19.51
N SER A 160 -4.13 -8.98 19.50
CA SER A 160 -2.98 -8.09 19.48
C SER A 160 -2.94 -7.25 18.20
N ARG A 161 -3.34 -7.80 17.05
CA ARG A 161 -3.53 -7.00 15.82
C ARG A 161 -4.52 -5.86 16.02
N ILE A 162 -5.67 -6.13 16.65
CA ILE A 162 -6.68 -5.11 16.91
C ILE A 162 -6.14 -4.08 17.90
N VAL A 163 -5.54 -4.54 19.00
CA VAL A 163 -4.98 -3.68 20.03
C VAL A 163 -3.92 -2.75 19.45
N MET A 164 -2.93 -3.31 18.75
CA MET A 164 -1.88 -2.53 18.11
C MET A 164 -2.40 -1.51 17.10
N ASN A 165 -3.38 -1.89 16.26
CA ASN A 165 -3.95 -0.95 15.30
C ASN A 165 -4.72 0.18 15.98
N LEU A 166 -5.45 -0.10 17.06
CA LEU A 166 -6.22 0.91 17.79
C LEU A 166 -5.29 1.84 18.59
N THR A 167 -4.25 1.31 19.22
CA THR A 167 -3.21 2.13 19.88
C THR A 167 -2.48 3.00 18.87
N ALA A 168 -2.04 2.46 17.73
CA ALA A 168 -1.41 3.25 16.68
C ALA A 168 -2.36 4.32 16.12
N ARG A 169 -3.67 4.01 16.02
CA ARG A 169 -4.70 4.98 15.61
C ARG A 169 -4.80 6.13 16.62
N TYR A 170 -4.84 5.82 17.91
CA TYR A 170 -4.86 6.80 18.99
C TYR A 170 -3.63 7.70 18.93
N LEU A 171 -2.43 7.12 18.86
CA LEU A 171 -1.18 7.88 18.78
C LEU A 171 -1.15 8.79 17.55
N MET A 172 -1.52 8.26 16.37
CA MET A 172 -1.61 9.09 15.16
C MET A 172 -2.64 10.21 15.33
N ASP A 173 -3.79 10.00 15.98
CA ASP A 173 -4.75 11.09 16.23
C ASP A 173 -4.23 12.18 17.15
N GLN A 174 -3.44 11.82 18.16
CA GLN A 174 -2.84 12.80 19.07
C GLN A 174 -1.70 13.57 18.40
N LEU A 175 -0.81 12.86 17.70
CA LEU A 175 0.47 13.40 17.25
C LEU A 175 0.39 14.08 15.88
N ASP A 176 -0.65 13.80 15.08
CA ASP A 176 -0.76 14.33 13.71
C ASP A 176 -0.85 15.85 13.65
N VAL A 177 -1.28 16.51 14.73
CA VAL A 177 -1.29 17.98 14.80
C VAL A 177 0.11 18.59 14.87
N VAL A 178 1.11 17.83 15.34
CA VAL A 178 2.51 18.29 15.46
C VAL A 178 3.26 18.10 14.14
N PHE A 179 2.96 17.01 13.42
CA PHE A 179 3.66 16.72 12.17
C PHE A 179 3.47 17.82 11.11
N LYS A 180 4.59 18.22 10.49
CA LYS A 180 4.67 19.29 9.48
C LYS A 180 3.87 19.00 8.20
N ASN A 181 3.47 20.07 7.49
CA ASN A 181 2.57 19.98 6.34
C ASN A 181 3.25 19.43 5.07
N SER A 182 4.57 19.56 4.98
CA SER A 182 5.42 18.94 3.96
C SER A 182 5.41 17.41 4.00
N SER A 183 4.90 16.78 5.07
CA SER A 183 4.74 15.32 5.18
C SER A 183 3.31 14.86 4.85
N PHE A 184 3.16 14.21 3.70
CA PHE A 184 1.86 13.84 3.12
C PHE A 184 1.43 12.41 3.47
N ALA A 185 2.35 11.53 3.84
CA ALA A 185 2.06 10.11 3.98
C ALA A 185 1.35 9.78 5.29
N PHE A 186 0.33 8.93 5.17
CA PHE A 186 -0.37 8.30 6.29
C PHE A 186 -0.92 9.27 7.35
N ARG A 187 -1.22 10.50 6.95
CA ARG A 187 -1.79 11.53 7.82
C ARG A 187 -3.23 11.21 8.21
N ARG A 188 -3.65 11.72 9.35
CA ARG A 188 -5.02 11.64 9.88
C ARG A 188 -5.75 12.98 9.76
N GLY A 189 -5.02 14.06 9.95
CA GLY A 189 -5.50 15.43 9.90
C GLY A 189 -5.87 15.86 8.49
N LYS A 190 -6.80 16.81 8.41
CA LYS A 190 -7.29 17.39 7.17
C LYS A 190 -6.40 18.54 6.69
N ILE A 191 -5.09 18.28 6.58
CA ILE A 191 -4.08 19.30 6.35
C ILE A 191 -4.01 19.83 4.91
N TYR A 192 -4.56 19.08 3.94
CA TYR A 192 -4.52 19.47 2.53
C TYR A 192 -5.92 19.83 2.04
N GLN A 193 -6.21 21.12 1.82
CA GLN A 193 -7.51 21.59 1.34
C GLN A 193 -8.71 21.03 2.15
N ASN A 194 -8.62 21.03 3.49
CA ASN A 194 -9.63 20.47 4.40
C ASN A 194 -9.95 18.97 4.17
N ARG A 195 -8.99 18.20 3.64
CA ARG A 195 -9.04 16.74 3.54
C ARG A 195 -7.70 16.10 3.87
N VAL A 196 -7.73 14.79 4.07
CA VAL A 196 -6.52 13.99 4.30
C VAL A 196 -5.71 13.95 2.99
N PRO A 197 -4.40 14.24 3.04
CA PRO A 197 -3.53 14.18 1.88
C PRO A 197 -3.37 12.74 1.35
N THR A 198 -3.08 12.65 0.06
CA THR A 198 -2.79 11.44 -0.69
C THR A 198 -1.54 11.66 -1.54
N HIS A 199 -0.93 10.60 -2.06
CA HIS A 199 0.22 10.72 -2.96
C HIS A 199 -0.10 11.51 -4.23
N HIS A 200 -1.36 11.56 -4.66
CA HIS A 200 -1.79 12.39 -5.79
C HIS A 200 -1.67 13.89 -5.52
N ASP A 201 -1.68 14.29 -4.25
CA ASP A 201 -1.60 15.70 -3.86
C ASP A 201 -0.19 16.22 -3.99
N CYS A 202 0.82 15.38 -3.71
CA CYS A 202 2.20 15.69 -4.03
C CYS A 202 2.38 16.03 -5.52
N PHE A 203 1.76 15.25 -6.41
CA PHE A 203 1.80 15.52 -7.86
C PHE A 203 1.16 16.89 -8.20
N LYS A 204 0.01 17.20 -7.59
CA LYS A 204 -0.67 18.49 -7.80
C LYS A 204 0.15 19.67 -7.30
N GLU A 205 0.78 19.54 -6.13
CA GLU A 205 1.63 20.59 -5.58
C GLU A 205 2.88 20.85 -6.42
N ILE A 206 3.51 19.81 -7.00
CA ILE A 206 4.64 20.03 -7.93
C ILE A 206 4.22 20.88 -9.13
N LYS A 207 3.08 20.55 -9.76
CA LYS A 207 2.57 21.32 -10.90
C LYS A 207 2.21 22.76 -10.49
N ARG A 208 1.58 22.93 -9.33
CA ARG A 208 1.24 24.24 -8.79
C ARG A 208 2.50 25.09 -8.56
N PHE A 209 3.49 24.54 -7.88
CA PHE A 209 4.73 25.23 -7.54
C PHE A 209 5.56 25.64 -8.77
N LYS A 210 5.58 24.77 -9.79
CA LYS A 210 6.26 25.05 -11.05
C LYS A 210 5.62 26.15 -11.88
N LYS A 211 4.31 26.41 -11.74
CA LYS A 211 3.59 27.35 -12.59
C LYS A 211 4.33 28.70 -12.67
N GLY A 212 4.70 29.11 -13.89
CA GLY A 212 5.44 30.35 -14.14
C GLY A 212 6.95 30.28 -13.94
N LYS A 213 7.52 29.08 -13.71
CA LYS A 213 8.96 28.85 -13.53
C LYS A 213 9.49 27.91 -14.61
N GLU A 214 10.55 28.33 -15.30
CA GLU A 214 11.17 27.53 -16.37
C GLU A 214 12.29 26.62 -15.88
N ASN A 215 13.11 27.12 -14.94
CA ASN A 215 14.27 26.41 -14.42
C ASN A 215 14.11 26.21 -12.91
N LEU A 216 14.10 24.95 -12.50
CA LEU A 216 14.11 24.55 -11.09
C LEU A 216 15.27 23.58 -10.85
N TYR A 217 15.83 23.60 -9.67
CA TYR A 217 16.86 22.70 -9.19
C TYR A 217 16.23 21.68 -8.27
N ILE A 218 16.55 20.41 -8.50
CA ILE A 218 15.87 19.27 -7.88
C ILE A 218 16.87 18.42 -7.12
N SER A 219 16.50 18.06 -5.89
CA SER A 219 17.21 17.09 -5.09
C SER A 219 16.25 15.99 -4.63
N GLU A 220 16.69 14.73 -4.73
CA GLU A 220 15.93 13.53 -4.37
C GLU A 220 16.87 12.61 -3.55
N CYS A 221 16.37 12.04 -2.44
CA CYS A 221 17.12 11.10 -1.60
C CYS A 221 16.35 9.80 -1.38
N ASP A 222 17.01 8.64 -1.57
CA ASP A 222 16.46 7.31 -1.26
C ASP A 222 17.15 6.73 -0.02
N ILE A 223 16.36 6.39 1.00
CA ILE A 223 16.85 5.79 2.25
C ILE A 223 16.97 4.27 2.08
N LYS A 224 18.12 3.69 2.47
CA LYS A 224 18.39 2.26 2.36
C LYS A 224 17.64 1.49 3.44
N ALA A 225 16.82 0.52 3.02
CA ALA A 225 16.20 -0.47 3.91
C ALA A 225 15.55 0.13 5.18
N PHE A 226 14.88 1.28 5.03
CA PHE A 226 14.41 2.16 6.12
C PHE A 226 13.93 1.42 7.39
N PHE A 227 12.88 0.60 7.29
CA PHE A 227 12.34 -0.11 8.47
C PHE A 227 13.29 -1.12 9.11
N ASP A 228 14.28 -1.62 8.38
CA ASP A 228 15.21 -2.65 8.84
C ASP A 228 16.44 -2.04 9.54
N ILE A 229 16.66 -0.72 9.43
CA ILE A 229 17.85 -0.02 9.94
C ILE A 229 17.57 0.96 11.09
N ILE A 230 16.30 1.33 11.34
CA ILE A 230 15.95 2.31 12.38
C ILE A 230 16.28 1.74 13.77
N SER A 231 17.06 2.48 14.57
CA SER A 231 17.34 2.14 15.96
C SER A 231 16.10 2.36 16.85
N HIS A 232 15.88 1.45 17.80
CA HIS A 232 14.85 1.63 18.83
C HIS A 232 15.07 2.89 19.67
N ASP A 233 16.32 3.23 19.96
CA ASP A 233 16.66 4.43 20.73
C ASP A 233 16.30 5.71 19.97
N GLU A 234 16.48 5.72 18.65
CA GLU A 234 16.11 6.88 17.84
C GLU A 234 14.58 7.04 17.76
N ILE A 235 13.83 5.93 17.77
CA ILE A 235 12.36 5.97 17.90
C ILE A 235 11.98 6.56 19.25
N ARG A 236 12.59 6.11 20.35
CA ARG A 236 12.30 6.64 21.70
C ARG A 236 12.58 8.13 21.80
N LYS A 237 13.72 8.59 21.28
CA LYS A 237 14.10 10.01 21.25
C LYS A 237 13.12 10.83 20.44
N SER A 238 12.86 10.44 19.19
CA SER A 238 11.92 11.15 18.30
C SER A 238 10.50 11.18 18.87
N TYR A 239 10.07 10.09 19.51
CA TYR A 239 8.77 10.00 20.16
C TYR A 239 8.67 10.90 21.40
N ALA A 240 9.71 10.94 22.23
CA ALA A 240 9.76 11.83 23.39
C ALA A 240 9.73 13.31 22.98
N MET A 241 10.48 13.69 21.95
CA MET A 241 10.50 15.06 21.40
C MET A 241 9.12 15.49 20.92
N ILE A 242 8.44 14.66 20.12
CA ILE A 242 7.12 14.98 19.60
C ILE A 242 6.05 15.04 20.71
N LYS A 243 6.17 14.21 21.76
CA LYS A 243 5.30 14.32 22.94
C LYS A 243 5.50 15.64 23.67
N ASP A 244 6.73 16.12 23.80
CA ASP A 244 7.03 17.42 24.41
C ASP A 244 6.49 18.58 23.55
N GLU A 245 6.66 18.51 22.23
CA GLU A 245 6.08 19.49 21.29
C GLU A 245 4.54 19.51 21.35
N LEU A 246 3.89 18.34 21.41
CA LEU A 246 2.45 18.23 21.60
C LEU A 246 2.02 18.91 22.91
N PHE A 247 2.73 18.64 23.99
CA PHE A 247 2.45 19.23 25.30
C PHE A 247 2.60 20.75 25.27
N LYS A 248 3.65 21.27 24.64
CA LYS A 248 3.86 22.72 24.45
C LYS A 248 2.78 23.35 23.58
N LEU A 249 2.31 22.64 22.55
CA LEU A 249 1.33 23.15 21.59
C LEU A 249 -0.06 23.31 22.21
N ASN A 250 -0.53 22.33 22.98
CA ASN A 250 -1.92 22.33 23.46
C ASN A 250 -2.14 21.69 24.84
N GLY A 251 -1.07 21.39 25.59
CA GLY A 251 -1.14 20.78 26.93
C GLY A 251 -1.51 19.30 26.95
N THR A 252 -1.67 18.65 25.79
CA THR A 252 -2.08 17.24 25.71
C THR A 252 -0.93 16.33 26.13
N ARG A 253 -1.24 15.36 27.00
CA ARG A 253 -0.31 14.29 27.39
C ARG A 253 -0.78 12.97 26.79
N ILE A 254 0.17 12.19 26.28
CA ILE A 254 -0.13 10.83 25.85
C ILE A 254 -0.39 9.96 27.07
N PHE A 255 -1.47 9.18 27.01
CA PHE A 255 -1.79 8.19 28.03
C PHE A 255 -0.65 7.16 28.18
N GLY A 256 -0.15 6.98 29.41
CA GLY A 256 1.05 6.17 29.68
C GLY A 256 0.95 4.73 29.17
N ARG A 257 -0.26 4.15 29.16
CA ARG A 257 -0.46 2.80 28.62
C ARG A 257 -0.17 2.70 27.11
N ALA A 258 -0.32 3.80 26.37
CA ALA A 258 0.10 3.83 24.96
C ALA A 258 1.63 3.81 24.82
N ASP A 259 2.37 4.38 25.78
CA ASP A 259 3.84 4.29 25.85
C ASP A 259 4.28 2.85 26.12
N ASP A 260 3.60 2.16 27.05
CA ASP A 260 3.86 0.75 27.34
C ASP A 260 3.69 -0.14 26.08
N PHE A 261 2.70 0.18 25.23
CA PHE A 261 2.51 -0.51 23.94
C PHE A 261 3.62 -0.21 22.93
N VAL A 262 4.15 1.02 22.90
CA VAL A 262 5.29 1.38 22.05
C VAL A 262 6.51 0.58 22.47
N GLU A 263 6.81 0.51 23.76
CA GLU A 263 7.94 -0.26 24.27
C GLU A 263 7.77 -1.76 24.04
N ALA A 264 6.58 -2.33 24.32
CA ALA A 264 6.30 -3.73 24.02
C ALA A 264 6.44 -4.04 22.53
N PHE A 265 6.09 -3.10 21.64
CA PHE A 265 6.25 -3.27 20.20
C PHE A 265 7.70 -3.26 19.76
N LEU A 266 8.52 -2.33 20.27
CA LEU A 266 9.97 -2.30 20.01
C LEU A 266 10.64 -3.58 20.51
N ASN A 267 10.28 -4.06 21.69
CA ASN A 267 10.81 -5.30 22.26
C ASN A 267 10.37 -6.57 21.52
N SER A 268 9.30 -6.50 20.70
CA SER A 268 8.77 -7.67 19.98
C SER A 268 9.56 -8.04 18.72
N TYR A 269 10.48 -7.19 18.26
CA TYR A 269 11.17 -7.38 16.98
C TYR A 269 12.55 -6.74 16.97
N SER A 270 13.50 -7.43 16.35
CA SER A 270 14.79 -6.89 15.96
C SER A 270 15.20 -7.41 14.59
N ILE A 271 16.11 -6.71 13.92
CA ILE A 271 16.68 -7.16 12.65
C ILE A 271 17.54 -8.41 12.85
N ASP A 272 18.18 -8.55 14.03
CA ASP A 272 18.90 -9.78 14.42
C ASP A 272 17.96 -11.01 14.41
N TYR A 273 16.83 -10.91 15.11
CA TYR A 273 15.77 -11.92 15.06
C TYR A 273 15.33 -12.22 13.62
N ALA A 274 15.15 -11.18 12.80
CA ALA A 274 14.69 -11.35 11.43
C ALA A 274 15.69 -12.05 10.52
N ILE A 275 16.98 -11.82 10.72
CA ILE A 275 18.06 -12.52 10.02
C ILE A 275 18.01 -14.01 10.39
N SER A 276 18.04 -14.34 11.68
CA SER A 276 18.07 -15.73 12.16
C SER A 276 16.87 -16.55 11.68
N GLU A 277 15.65 -16.00 11.78
CA GLU A 277 14.43 -16.66 11.31
C GLU A 277 14.41 -16.85 9.79
N SER A 278 14.93 -15.87 9.04
CA SER A 278 14.96 -15.95 7.58
C SER A 278 15.99 -16.98 7.11
N GLU A 279 17.14 -17.07 7.75
CA GLU A 279 18.15 -18.10 7.49
C GLU A 279 17.59 -19.50 7.75
N MET A 280 16.88 -19.69 8.86
CA MET A 280 16.18 -20.94 9.16
C MET A 280 15.16 -21.27 8.06
N TYR A 281 14.34 -20.29 7.65
CA TYR A 281 13.38 -20.46 6.56
C TYR A 281 14.06 -20.87 5.25
N PHE A 282 15.18 -20.26 4.87
CA PHE A 282 15.90 -20.60 3.64
C PHE A 282 16.49 -22.01 3.70
N LYS A 283 17.06 -22.40 4.83
CA LYS A 283 17.61 -23.75 5.06
C LYS A 283 16.51 -24.81 4.97
N THR A 284 15.38 -24.62 5.67
CA THR A 284 14.27 -25.59 5.69
C THR A 284 13.62 -25.76 4.31
N ASN A 285 13.57 -24.71 3.49
CA ASN A 285 12.95 -24.75 2.16
C ASN A 285 13.96 -25.01 1.02
N ASN A 286 15.23 -25.24 1.33
CA ASN A 286 16.32 -25.39 0.35
C ASN A 286 16.38 -24.24 -0.67
N ILE A 287 16.26 -23.00 -0.19
CA ILE A 287 16.27 -21.78 -1.00
C ILE A 287 17.64 -21.12 -0.89
N LYS A 288 18.31 -20.87 -2.02
CA LYS A 288 19.53 -20.05 -2.08
C LYS A 288 19.19 -18.56 -2.02
N GLY A 289 18.88 -18.08 -0.82
CA GLY A 289 18.43 -16.70 -0.59
C GLY A 289 19.05 -16.05 0.64
N LYS A 290 19.09 -14.72 0.65
CA LYS A 290 19.44 -13.91 1.84
C LYS A 290 18.57 -12.67 1.95
N LEU A 291 18.50 -12.08 3.14
CA LEU A 291 17.83 -10.80 3.32
C LEU A 291 18.61 -9.66 2.66
N SER A 292 17.89 -8.74 2.04
CA SER A 292 18.41 -7.52 1.43
C SER A 292 18.58 -6.44 2.50
N PHE A 293 19.57 -6.63 3.36
CA PHE A 293 19.89 -5.76 4.49
C PHE A 293 21.38 -5.37 4.43
N PRO A 294 21.73 -4.08 4.44
CA PRO A 294 23.12 -3.61 4.36
C PRO A 294 23.83 -3.71 5.72
N LYS A 295 24.03 -4.93 6.23
CA LYS A 295 24.57 -5.20 7.58
C LYS A 295 25.92 -4.52 7.82
N ASP A 296 26.91 -4.81 6.98
CA ASP A 296 28.29 -4.35 7.21
C ASP A 296 28.40 -2.84 7.06
N GLU A 297 27.72 -2.26 6.06
CA GLU A 297 27.67 -0.81 5.87
C GLU A 297 27.05 -0.11 7.09
N LEU A 298 25.96 -0.64 7.65
CA LEU A 298 25.29 -0.05 8.82
C LEU A 298 26.20 -0.08 10.04
N LEU A 299 26.75 -1.25 10.35
CA LEU A 299 27.55 -1.47 11.55
C LEU A 299 28.85 -0.65 11.51
N ASN A 300 29.53 -0.62 10.37
CA ASN A 300 30.78 0.12 10.22
C ASN A 300 30.56 1.63 10.25
N THR A 301 29.43 2.12 9.73
CA THR A 301 29.15 3.56 9.66
C THR A 301 28.69 4.14 11.00
N PHE A 302 27.84 3.43 11.75
CA PHE A 302 27.14 4.02 12.91
C PHE A 302 27.32 3.28 14.24
N TYR A 303 27.91 2.08 14.23
CA TYR A 303 27.98 1.21 15.42
C TYR A 303 29.39 0.61 15.63
N SER A 304 30.43 1.16 14.99
CA SER A 304 31.82 0.72 15.14
C SER A 304 32.03 -0.79 14.95
N GLY A 305 31.24 -1.42 14.06
CA GLY A 305 31.31 -2.86 13.81
C GLY A 305 30.63 -3.75 14.86
N ASN A 306 29.99 -3.18 15.89
CA ASN A 306 29.36 -3.95 16.97
C ASN A 306 28.06 -4.64 16.53
N ALA A 307 28.12 -5.94 16.27
CA ALA A 307 26.97 -6.74 15.86
C ALA A 307 25.84 -6.81 16.91
N GLU A 308 26.14 -6.61 18.19
CA GLU A 308 25.13 -6.64 19.26
C GLU A 308 24.09 -5.53 19.11
N ALA A 309 24.45 -4.43 18.44
CA ALA A 309 23.52 -3.35 18.13
C ALA A 309 22.29 -3.83 17.35
N LEU A 310 22.41 -4.88 16.54
CA LEU A 310 21.32 -5.43 15.72
C LEU A 310 20.11 -5.91 16.55
N LYS A 311 20.30 -6.22 17.83
CA LYS A 311 19.20 -6.61 18.74
C LYS A 311 18.27 -5.46 19.11
N SER A 312 18.70 -4.22 18.87
CA SER A 312 17.96 -2.98 19.16
C SER A 312 17.66 -2.16 17.89
N ILE A 313 17.70 -2.81 16.73
CA ILE A 313 17.52 -2.18 15.42
C ILE A 313 16.39 -2.87 14.67
N GLY A 314 15.63 -2.09 13.92
CA GLY A 314 14.61 -2.55 13.01
C GLY A 314 13.21 -2.55 13.63
N VAL A 315 12.21 -2.38 12.78
CA VAL A 315 10.80 -2.44 13.13
C VAL A 315 10.04 -3.34 12.15
N PRO A 316 9.04 -4.11 12.62
CA PRO A 316 8.40 -5.11 11.79
C PRO A 316 7.61 -4.44 10.66
N GLN A 317 7.89 -4.80 9.41
CA GLN A 317 7.23 -4.18 8.25
C GLN A 317 5.78 -4.65 8.11
N GLY A 318 4.87 -3.71 7.81
CA GLY A 318 3.46 -4.00 7.52
C GLY A 318 2.50 -3.85 8.69
N THR A 319 2.93 -3.22 9.79
CA THR A 319 2.07 -2.89 10.94
C THR A 319 1.69 -1.41 10.94
N SER A 320 0.63 -1.05 11.68
CA SER A 320 0.23 0.37 11.82
C SER A 320 1.23 1.20 12.62
N PHE A 321 2.00 0.61 13.53
CA PHE A 321 3.06 1.31 14.26
C PHE A 321 4.23 1.70 13.37
N SER A 322 4.64 0.82 12.44
CA SER A 322 5.75 1.11 11.52
C SER A 322 5.49 2.38 10.71
N ILE A 323 4.22 2.60 10.34
CA ILE A 323 3.78 3.81 9.63
C ILE A 323 3.93 5.07 10.50
N LEU A 324 3.51 5.01 11.76
CA LEU A 324 3.70 6.10 12.72
C LEU A 324 5.19 6.40 12.90
N PHE A 325 6.01 5.37 13.09
CA PHE A 325 7.46 5.53 13.29
C PHE A 325 8.15 6.15 12.08
N ALA A 326 7.69 5.88 10.85
CA ALA A 326 8.20 6.55 9.66
C ALA A 326 8.01 8.07 9.72
N ASN A 327 6.87 8.53 10.24
CA ASN A 327 6.60 9.95 10.39
C ASN A 327 7.31 10.55 11.59
N LEU A 328 7.42 9.84 12.72
CA LEU A 328 8.15 10.30 13.90
C LEU A 328 9.64 10.52 13.60
N ILE A 329 10.32 9.52 13.03
CA ILE A 329 11.77 9.57 12.80
C ILE A 329 12.17 10.69 11.85
N LEU A 330 11.38 10.92 10.80
CA LEU A 330 11.69 11.92 9.77
C LEU A 330 11.05 13.30 10.05
N HIS A 331 10.39 13.47 11.20
CA HIS A 331 9.75 14.75 11.53
C HIS A 331 10.75 15.89 11.71
N ASP A 332 11.90 15.62 12.34
CA ASP A 332 12.95 16.63 12.50
C ASP A 332 13.48 17.12 11.14
N ASN A 333 13.54 16.23 10.14
CA ASN A 333 13.89 16.61 8.77
C ASN A 333 12.82 17.54 8.19
N ASP A 334 11.53 17.18 8.33
CA ASP A 334 10.45 18.04 7.85
C ASP A 334 10.48 19.42 8.52
N ARG A 335 10.72 19.46 9.84
CA ARG A 335 10.82 20.70 10.61
C ARG A 335 11.97 21.56 10.12
N LEU A 336 13.17 20.97 10.00
CA LEU A 336 14.35 21.67 9.51
C LEU A 336 14.12 22.29 8.12
N MET A 337 13.50 21.53 7.21
CA MET A 337 13.20 22.02 5.87
C MET A 337 12.21 23.19 5.89
N GLU A 338 11.12 23.11 6.67
CA GLU A 338 10.12 24.18 6.74
C GLU A 338 10.64 25.44 7.46
N GLU A 339 11.46 25.29 8.49
CA GLU A 339 11.97 26.42 9.28
C GLU A 339 13.13 27.15 8.59
N LYS A 340 14.07 26.41 7.99
CA LYS A 340 15.25 26.98 7.34
C LYS A 340 14.95 27.49 5.93
N PHE A 341 14.06 26.83 5.18
CA PHE A 341 13.75 27.15 3.78
C PHE A 341 12.29 27.59 3.62
N ASN A 342 11.94 28.67 4.32
CA ASN A 342 10.56 29.18 4.39
C ASN A 342 10.08 29.97 3.16
N ASN A 343 10.90 30.11 2.12
CA ASN A 343 10.55 30.82 0.90
C ASN A 343 9.61 30.00 0.02
N THR A 344 8.30 30.09 0.25
CA THR A 344 7.30 29.27 -0.46
C THR A 344 7.21 29.53 -1.96
N ASP A 345 7.66 30.70 -2.44
CA ASP A 345 7.65 31.02 -3.86
C ASP A 345 8.86 30.44 -4.57
N GLY A 346 10.01 30.35 -3.88
CA GLY A 346 11.28 29.87 -4.42
C GLY A 346 11.63 28.43 -4.08
N PHE A 347 11.01 27.84 -3.06
CA PHE A 347 11.38 26.55 -2.48
C PHE A 347 10.16 25.69 -2.15
N LEU A 348 10.25 24.39 -2.44
CA LEU A 348 9.25 23.38 -2.09
C LEU A 348 9.95 22.09 -1.64
N TYR A 349 9.69 21.70 -0.40
CA TYR A 349 10.03 20.39 0.14
C TYR A 349 8.75 19.56 0.33
N MET A 350 8.80 18.28 -0.05
CA MET A 350 7.74 17.33 0.26
C MET A 350 8.29 15.95 0.56
N ARG A 351 7.59 15.24 1.43
CA ARG A 351 7.86 13.85 1.78
C ARG A 351 6.61 12.99 1.74
N TYR A 352 6.77 11.78 1.23
CA TYR A 352 5.77 10.71 1.29
C TYR A 352 6.44 9.43 1.81
N CYS A 353 6.32 9.18 3.12
CA CYS A 353 7.03 8.10 3.82
C CYS A 353 8.54 8.37 3.80
N ASP A 354 9.33 7.48 3.21
CA ASP A 354 10.78 7.62 3.03
C ASP A 354 11.16 8.35 1.73
N ASP A 355 10.24 8.45 0.76
CA ASP A 355 10.44 9.20 -0.48
C ASP A 355 10.35 10.71 -0.20
N MET A 356 11.40 11.47 -0.53
CA MET A 356 11.42 12.93 -0.42
C MET A 356 11.82 13.59 -1.74
N ILE A 357 11.40 14.85 -1.93
CA ILE A 357 11.82 15.69 -3.04
C ILE A 357 11.95 17.15 -2.59
N ILE A 358 13.00 17.81 -3.07
CA ILE A 358 13.25 19.24 -2.92
C ILE A 358 13.23 19.87 -4.31
N LEU A 359 12.52 21.01 -4.45
CA LEU A 359 12.50 21.84 -5.64
C LEU A 359 12.86 23.27 -5.22
N SER A 360 13.84 23.88 -5.86
CA SER A 360 14.17 25.31 -5.65
C SER A 360 14.39 26.05 -6.96
N ALA A 361 14.12 27.36 -6.98
CA ALA A 361 14.53 28.25 -8.06
C ALA A 361 16.04 28.50 -8.08
N LYS A 362 16.75 28.26 -6.97
CA LYS A 362 18.19 28.50 -6.81
C LYS A 362 18.95 27.20 -6.57
N GLU A 363 20.04 27.01 -7.29
CA GLU A 363 20.88 25.80 -7.16
C GLU A 363 21.47 25.64 -5.76
N ASN A 364 22.04 26.72 -5.22
CA ASN A 364 22.67 26.72 -3.90
C ASN A 364 21.67 26.33 -2.80
N GLU A 365 20.43 26.81 -2.88
CA GLU A 365 19.38 26.49 -1.92
C GLU A 365 18.95 25.00 -2.00
N ALA A 366 18.80 24.45 -3.21
CA ALA A 366 18.52 23.01 -3.38
C ALA A 366 19.66 22.11 -2.89
N ASN A 367 20.91 22.55 -3.07
CA ASN A 367 22.11 21.84 -2.63
C ASN A 367 22.26 21.87 -1.11
N GLU A 368 22.12 23.05 -0.51
CA GLU A 368 22.18 23.24 0.94
C GLU A 368 21.08 22.44 1.65
N ALA A 369 19.84 22.51 1.15
CA ALA A 369 18.73 21.73 1.72
C ALA A 369 18.97 20.22 1.66
N TYR A 370 19.54 19.72 0.57
CA TYR A 370 19.90 18.30 0.44
C TYR A 370 21.00 17.90 1.43
N GLU A 371 22.04 18.72 1.58
CA GLU A 371 23.14 18.46 2.52
C GLU A 371 22.67 18.44 3.96
N GLU A 372 21.85 19.42 4.37
CA GLU A 372 21.25 19.48 5.70
C GLU A 372 20.32 18.28 5.97
N TYR A 373 19.53 17.88 4.97
CA TYR A 373 18.69 16.69 5.07
C TYR A 373 19.54 15.43 5.28
N ILE A 374 20.62 15.25 4.51
CA ILE A 374 21.55 14.12 4.63
C ILE A 374 22.25 14.12 5.99
N LYS A 375 22.69 15.30 6.46
CA LYS A 375 23.36 15.45 7.75
C LYS A 375 22.45 14.92 8.88
N LEU A 376 21.19 15.34 8.89
CA LEU A 376 20.24 14.89 9.89
C LEU A 376 19.89 13.39 9.76
N LEU A 377 19.85 12.82 8.55
CA LEU A 377 19.73 11.37 8.38
C LEU A 377 20.90 10.62 9.04
N LYS A 378 22.13 11.11 8.88
CA LYS A 378 23.33 10.51 9.47
C LYS A 378 23.31 10.62 11.00
N GLU A 379 22.88 11.75 11.55
CA GLU A 379 22.69 11.94 13.00
C GLU A 379 21.69 10.91 13.57
N LYS A 380 20.63 10.61 12.81
CA LYS A 380 19.63 9.58 13.14
C LYS A 380 20.08 8.15 12.80
N LYS A 381 21.34 7.94 12.40
CA LYS A 381 21.93 6.64 12.03
C LYS A 381 21.20 5.96 10.86
N LEU A 382 20.63 6.74 9.94
CA LEU A 382 19.95 6.24 8.75
C LEU A 382 20.90 6.21 7.56
N LEU A 383 21.04 5.03 6.95
CA LEU A 383 21.78 4.87 5.70
C LEU A 383 20.96 5.40 4.52
N HIS A 384 21.60 6.19 3.67
CA HIS A 384 21.04 6.62 2.39
C HIS A 384 21.84 6.08 1.20
N HIS A 385 21.27 6.14 0.01
CA HIS A 385 22.05 5.99 -1.22
C HIS A 385 22.86 7.26 -1.48
N ASN A 386 24.19 7.15 -1.53
CA ASN A 386 25.07 8.28 -1.85
C ASN A 386 24.77 8.82 -3.25
N GLU A 387 24.74 10.14 -3.38
CA GLU A 387 24.77 10.79 -4.67
C GLU A 387 26.15 10.64 -5.34
N LYS A 388 26.13 10.67 -6.67
CA LYS A 388 27.33 10.81 -7.50
C LYS A 388 27.10 11.96 -8.47
N PRO A 389 28.14 12.62 -9.00
CA PRO A 389 28.01 13.63 -10.05
C PRO A 389 27.27 13.07 -11.27
N LEU A 390 26.17 13.70 -11.69
CA LEU A 390 25.34 13.21 -12.78
C LEU A 390 26.03 13.41 -14.14
N PHE A 391 25.86 12.45 -15.05
CA PHE A 391 26.30 12.61 -16.44
C PHE A 391 25.27 13.41 -17.26
N PRO A 392 25.71 14.17 -18.28
CA PRO A 392 24.80 14.92 -19.16
C PRO A 392 23.70 14.04 -19.77
N TYR A 393 22.47 14.53 -19.85
CA TYR A 393 21.31 13.76 -20.33
C TYR A 393 21.23 13.68 -21.88
N LEU A 394 22.27 13.16 -22.54
CA LEU A 394 22.42 13.24 -24.01
C LEU A 394 22.10 11.93 -24.72
N ASP A 395 22.88 10.89 -24.46
CA ASP A 395 22.82 9.59 -25.13
C ASP A 395 22.06 8.53 -24.29
N SER A 396 21.90 7.33 -24.84
CA SER A 396 21.14 6.25 -24.18
C SER A 396 21.79 5.73 -22.89
N LEU A 397 23.12 5.73 -22.79
CA LEU A 397 23.85 5.23 -21.62
C LEU A 397 23.73 6.22 -20.45
N THR A 398 23.99 7.50 -20.72
CA THR A 398 23.88 8.56 -19.70
C THR A 398 22.45 8.77 -19.21
N LYS A 399 21.46 8.65 -20.11
CA LYS A 399 20.04 8.60 -19.73
C LYS A 399 19.72 7.43 -18.81
N ARG A 400 20.26 6.25 -19.11
CA ARG A 400 20.05 5.05 -18.28
C ARG A 400 20.66 5.22 -16.89
N ASP A 401 21.87 5.76 -16.82
CA ASP A 401 22.55 6.06 -15.56
C ASP A 401 21.72 7.01 -14.67
N PHE A 402 21.14 8.07 -15.23
CA PHE A 402 20.22 8.95 -14.50
C PHE A 402 19.05 8.18 -13.86
N TRP A 403 18.46 7.22 -14.58
CA TRP A 403 17.33 6.42 -14.08
C TRP A 403 17.73 5.33 -13.09
N ASP A 404 18.95 4.81 -13.18
CA ASP A 404 19.49 3.79 -12.29
C ASP A 404 19.95 4.41 -10.94
N ARG A 405 20.28 5.71 -10.94
CA ARG A 405 20.60 6.48 -9.73
C ARG A 405 19.39 6.73 -8.85
N LYS A 406 19.57 6.42 -7.58
CA LYS A 406 18.53 6.49 -6.56
C LYS A 406 18.42 7.85 -5.85
N SER A 407 19.57 8.45 -5.53
CA SER A 407 19.65 9.81 -4.97
C SER A 407 20.35 10.71 -5.97
N ARG A 408 19.90 11.97 -6.05
CA ARG A 408 20.36 12.98 -7.00
C ARG A 408 20.34 14.34 -6.30
N LYS A 409 21.38 15.14 -6.51
CA LYS A 409 21.56 16.43 -5.83
C LYS A 409 21.56 17.57 -6.85
N GLY A 410 20.74 18.60 -6.58
CA GLY A 410 20.80 19.93 -7.21
C GLY A 410 20.74 19.97 -8.73
N TYR A 411 20.11 19.00 -9.39
CA TYR A 411 20.14 18.95 -10.84
C TYR A 411 19.08 19.87 -11.45
N GLN A 412 19.44 20.55 -12.53
CA GLN A 412 18.51 21.47 -13.20
C GLN A 412 17.45 20.71 -13.99
N TRP A 413 16.18 20.90 -13.62
CA TRP A 413 15.01 20.41 -14.32
C TRP A 413 14.62 21.38 -15.43
N SER A 414 15.12 21.10 -16.64
CA SER A 414 14.90 21.95 -17.82
C SER A 414 14.98 21.12 -19.10
N LYS A 415 14.64 21.73 -20.24
CA LYS A 415 14.76 21.09 -21.57
C LYS A 415 16.20 20.71 -21.93
N ASN A 416 17.15 21.58 -21.57
CA ASN A 416 18.54 21.52 -22.01
C ASN A 416 19.44 20.76 -21.03
N SER A 417 18.93 20.44 -19.84
CA SER A 417 19.64 19.66 -18.81
C SER A 417 18.88 18.35 -18.58
N TYR A 418 18.26 18.15 -17.42
CA TYR A 418 17.49 16.95 -17.13
C TYR A 418 15.99 17.22 -17.33
N PRO A 419 15.32 16.62 -18.32
CA PRO A 419 13.96 16.99 -18.64
C PRO A 419 12.91 16.35 -17.72
N TRP A 420 13.27 15.44 -16.83
CA TRP A 420 12.34 14.65 -16.03
C TRP A 420 12.66 14.66 -14.54
N ILE A 421 11.59 14.65 -13.73
CA ILE A 421 11.62 14.32 -12.30
C ILE A 421 10.75 13.10 -12.02
N THR A 422 10.94 12.42 -10.90
CA THR A 422 10.10 11.28 -10.50
C THR A 422 9.69 11.36 -9.04
N PHE A 423 8.38 11.38 -8.78
CA PHE A 423 7.87 11.37 -7.42
C PHE A 423 6.60 10.53 -7.31
N VAL A 424 6.49 9.71 -6.27
CA VAL A 424 5.31 8.90 -5.90
C VAL A 424 4.63 8.15 -7.06
N GLY A 425 5.44 7.66 -8.01
CA GLY A 425 5.00 6.85 -9.16
C GLY A 425 4.74 7.63 -10.46
N TYR A 426 4.81 8.96 -10.41
CA TYR A 426 4.70 9.84 -11.57
C TYR A 426 6.07 10.25 -12.10
N GLN A 427 6.17 10.43 -13.42
CA GLN A 427 7.28 11.11 -14.07
C GLN A 427 6.77 12.36 -14.76
N ILE A 428 7.33 13.51 -14.42
CA ILE A 428 6.86 14.82 -14.89
C ILE A 428 7.97 15.45 -15.73
N ARG A 429 7.63 15.89 -16.94
CA ARG A 429 8.57 16.53 -17.87
C ARG A 429 8.61 18.05 -17.65
N TYR A 430 9.71 18.68 -18.05
CA TYR A 430 9.92 20.13 -17.96
C TYR A 430 8.81 20.98 -18.61
N ASP A 431 8.00 20.45 -19.52
CA ASP A 431 6.87 21.12 -20.18
C ASP A 431 5.48 20.69 -19.64
N ASP A 432 5.46 20.07 -18.46
CA ASP A 432 4.31 19.56 -17.72
C ASP A 432 3.68 18.29 -18.26
N PHE A 433 4.27 17.67 -19.29
CA PHE A 433 3.81 16.36 -19.71
C PHE A 433 4.11 15.30 -18.64
N VAL A 434 3.09 14.54 -18.25
CA VAL A 434 3.19 13.47 -17.24
C VAL A 434 3.08 12.09 -17.86
N ARG A 435 3.77 11.12 -17.26
CA ARG A 435 3.58 9.68 -17.53
C ARG A 435 3.72 8.84 -16.26
N ILE A 436 3.19 7.63 -16.32
CA ILE A 436 3.42 6.61 -15.28
C ILE A 436 4.86 6.12 -15.39
N ARG A 437 5.53 5.89 -14.25
CA ARG A 437 6.86 5.27 -14.22
C ARG A 437 6.88 3.96 -15.01
N SER A 438 7.88 3.80 -15.87
CA SER A 438 8.03 2.62 -16.74
C SER A 438 8.07 1.30 -15.97
N SER A 439 8.64 1.28 -14.77
CA SER A 439 8.65 0.11 -13.89
C SER A 439 7.25 -0.29 -13.41
N SER A 440 6.35 0.66 -13.18
CA SER A 440 4.95 0.40 -12.83
C SER A 440 4.17 -0.19 -14.01
N ILE A 441 4.41 0.31 -15.22
CA ILE A 441 3.85 -0.26 -16.46
C ILE A 441 4.32 -1.71 -16.64
N LYS A 442 5.64 -1.95 -16.58
CA LYS A 442 6.22 -3.30 -16.69
C LYS A 442 5.65 -4.28 -15.66
N LYS A 443 5.42 -3.84 -14.42
CA LYS A 443 4.79 -4.65 -13.37
C LYS A 443 3.35 -5.04 -13.72
N GLU A 444 2.56 -4.10 -14.25
CA GLU A 444 1.19 -4.40 -14.68
C GLU A 444 1.15 -5.31 -15.90
N THR A 445 2.02 -5.09 -16.89
CA THR A 445 2.21 -5.99 -18.06
C THR A 445 2.55 -7.41 -17.60
N LYS A 446 3.52 -7.55 -16.68
CA LYS A 446 3.92 -8.84 -16.11
C LYS A 446 2.77 -9.51 -15.38
N LYS A 447 2.03 -8.76 -14.57
CA LYS A 447 0.85 -9.25 -13.83
C LYS A 447 -0.23 -9.79 -14.77
N GLN A 448 -0.48 -9.13 -15.91
CA GLN A 448 -1.43 -9.61 -16.93
C GLN A 448 -1.01 -10.98 -17.49
N LYS A 449 0.28 -11.13 -17.83
CA LYS A 449 0.86 -12.38 -18.34
C LYS A 449 0.81 -13.50 -17.28
N GLU A 450 1.36 -13.25 -16.09
CA GLU A 450 1.40 -14.23 -14.99
C GLU A 450 0.00 -14.70 -14.61
N PHE A 451 -1.01 -13.82 -14.64
CA PHE A 451 -2.40 -14.19 -14.35
C PHE A 451 -2.95 -15.20 -15.36
N VAL A 452 -2.70 -14.99 -16.65
CA VAL A 452 -3.17 -15.86 -17.73
C VAL A 452 -2.43 -17.20 -17.73
N GLU A 453 -1.09 -17.18 -17.58
CA GLU A 453 -0.26 -18.37 -17.46
C GLU A 453 -0.66 -19.22 -16.24
N TYR A 454 -1.00 -18.56 -15.13
CA TYR A 454 -1.48 -19.24 -13.94
C TYR A 454 -2.77 -20.03 -14.19
N ILE A 455 -3.71 -19.46 -14.95
CA ILE A 455 -4.97 -20.14 -15.34
C ILE A 455 -4.68 -21.35 -16.23
N ASP A 456 -3.89 -21.17 -17.29
CA ASP A 456 -3.51 -22.25 -18.21
C ASP A 456 -2.81 -23.40 -17.46
N ARG A 457 -1.82 -23.09 -16.63
CA ARG A 457 -1.09 -24.08 -15.81
C ARG A 457 -2.02 -24.87 -14.90
N ARG A 458 -2.98 -24.21 -14.25
CA ARG A 458 -3.97 -24.87 -13.39
C ARG A 458 -4.86 -25.83 -14.17
N ILE A 459 -5.31 -25.42 -15.37
CA ILE A 459 -6.13 -26.27 -16.26
C ILE A 459 -5.34 -27.49 -16.73
N ARG A 460 -4.11 -27.29 -17.22
CA ARG A 460 -3.24 -28.40 -17.65
C ARG A 460 -2.93 -29.38 -16.53
N LYS A 461 -2.71 -28.87 -15.31
CA LYS A 461 -2.48 -29.72 -14.14
C LYS A 461 -3.64 -30.67 -13.87
N GLN A 462 -4.89 -30.21 -14.02
CA GLN A 462 -6.05 -31.09 -13.81
C GLN A 462 -6.22 -32.11 -14.92
N ILE A 463 -5.95 -31.72 -16.16
CA ILE A 463 -6.01 -32.64 -17.30
C ILE A 463 -4.93 -33.73 -17.18
N LYS A 464 -3.71 -33.36 -16.74
CA LYS A 464 -2.64 -34.33 -16.47
C LYS A 464 -2.98 -35.30 -15.34
N LYS A 465 -3.80 -34.87 -14.37
CA LYS A 465 -4.31 -35.72 -13.28
C LYS A 465 -5.56 -36.53 -13.67
N GLU A 466 -5.98 -36.48 -14.93
CA GLU A 466 -7.20 -37.12 -15.46
C GLU A 466 -8.51 -36.64 -14.79
N LYS A 467 -8.45 -35.59 -13.97
CA LYS A 467 -9.57 -34.97 -13.25
C LYS A 467 -10.28 -33.92 -14.11
N LYS A 468 -10.70 -34.32 -15.32
CA LYS A 468 -11.32 -33.42 -16.32
C LYS A 468 -12.70 -32.92 -15.86
N ASP A 469 -13.42 -33.73 -15.11
CA ASP A 469 -14.70 -33.43 -14.43
C ASP A 469 -14.63 -32.21 -13.51
N GLN A 470 -13.44 -31.91 -12.97
CA GLN A 470 -13.22 -30.74 -12.10
C GLN A 470 -13.16 -29.41 -12.86
N ILE A 471 -13.13 -29.42 -14.20
CA ILE A 471 -13.18 -28.21 -15.02
C ILE A 471 -14.65 -27.84 -15.26
N LEU A 472 -15.15 -26.86 -14.51
CA LEU A 472 -16.59 -26.60 -14.39
C LEU A 472 -17.17 -25.70 -15.50
N LYS A 473 -16.35 -25.27 -16.47
CA LYS A 473 -16.69 -24.24 -17.46
C LYS A 473 -16.18 -24.56 -18.85
N SER A 474 -16.97 -24.15 -19.85
CA SER A 474 -16.53 -24.16 -21.25
C SER A 474 -15.41 -23.16 -21.48
N TYR A 475 -14.58 -23.41 -22.50
CA TYR A 475 -13.47 -22.53 -22.85
C TYR A 475 -13.91 -21.07 -23.06
N LYS A 476 -15.03 -20.82 -23.79
CA LYS A 476 -15.59 -19.46 -23.99
C LYS A 476 -15.97 -18.80 -22.66
N SER A 477 -16.55 -19.56 -21.72
CA SER A 477 -16.91 -19.02 -20.41
C SER A 477 -15.66 -18.69 -19.57
N ILE A 478 -14.58 -19.48 -19.69
CA ILE A 478 -13.32 -19.21 -19.01
C ILE A 478 -12.71 -17.92 -19.56
N LEU A 479 -12.58 -17.82 -20.88
CA LEU A 479 -12.01 -16.65 -21.55
C LEU A 479 -12.76 -15.36 -21.16
N ASN A 480 -14.10 -15.37 -21.22
CA ASN A 480 -14.90 -14.20 -20.84
C ASN A 480 -14.71 -13.81 -19.36
N ARG A 481 -14.55 -14.78 -18.46
CA ARG A 481 -14.30 -14.51 -17.03
C ARG A 481 -12.91 -13.90 -16.80
N VAL A 482 -11.88 -14.44 -17.45
CA VAL A 482 -10.51 -13.93 -17.40
C VAL A 482 -10.48 -12.50 -17.93
N LYS A 483 -11.08 -12.26 -19.10
CA LYS A 483 -11.24 -10.93 -19.71
C LYS A 483 -11.87 -9.92 -18.75
N ASN A 484 -13.04 -10.23 -18.19
CA ASN A 484 -13.73 -9.34 -17.25
C ASN A 484 -12.93 -9.09 -15.96
N ARG A 485 -12.20 -10.09 -15.46
CA ARG A 485 -11.34 -9.94 -14.27
C ARG A 485 -10.15 -9.01 -14.55
N MET A 486 -9.48 -9.18 -15.70
CA MET A 486 -8.38 -8.30 -16.12
C MET A 486 -8.86 -6.84 -16.27
N ILE A 487 -10.00 -6.63 -16.92
CA ILE A 487 -10.61 -5.31 -17.06
C ILE A 487 -10.96 -4.70 -15.70
N SER A 488 -11.63 -5.46 -14.83
CA SER A 488 -12.01 -4.97 -13.50
C SER A 488 -10.79 -4.65 -12.63
N SER A 489 -9.68 -5.38 -12.76
CA SER A 489 -8.45 -5.10 -12.00
C SER A 489 -7.69 -3.90 -12.56
N GLY A 490 -7.59 -3.79 -13.88
CA GLY A 490 -6.80 -2.76 -14.53
C GLY A 490 -7.49 -1.40 -14.53
N ILE A 491 -8.74 -1.42 -14.98
CA ILE A 491 -9.53 -0.24 -15.31
C ILE A 491 -10.57 -0.03 -14.21
N GLY A 492 -11.27 -1.08 -13.82
CA GLY A 492 -12.34 -0.99 -12.82
C GLY A 492 -13.66 -1.48 -13.38
N ARG A 493 -14.71 -1.44 -12.56
CA ARG A 493 -16.06 -1.82 -12.99
C ARG A 493 -16.73 -0.65 -13.72
N VAL A 494 -16.95 -0.82 -15.02
CA VAL A 494 -17.62 0.17 -15.87
C VAL A 494 -19.13 -0.02 -15.79
N SER A 495 -19.87 1.04 -15.48
CA SER A 495 -21.32 1.07 -15.63
C SER A 495 -21.67 1.81 -16.93
N LEU A 496 -22.19 1.08 -17.92
CA LEU A 496 -22.59 1.64 -19.22
C LEU A 496 -23.70 2.69 -19.07
N PHE A 497 -24.61 2.52 -18.13
CA PHE A 497 -25.73 3.43 -17.90
C PHE A 497 -25.33 4.76 -17.26
N ARG A 498 -24.21 4.78 -16.52
CA ARG A 498 -23.80 5.97 -15.77
C ARG A 498 -22.62 6.70 -16.38
N ASN A 499 -22.02 6.16 -17.46
CA ASN A 499 -20.69 6.56 -17.97
C ASN A 499 -19.67 6.77 -16.84
N LYS A 500 -19.81 6.00 -15.76
CA LYS A 500 -19.04 6.14 -14.53
C LYS A 500 -18.56 4.77 -14.11
N THR A 501 -17.35 4.73 -13.58
CA THR A 501 -16.77 3.50 -13.06
C THR A 501 -16.87 3.47 -11.56
N ASP A 502 -17.52 2.44 -11.01
CA ASP A 502 -17.91 2.36 -9.60
C ASP A 502 -16.81 1.79 -8.68
N SER A 503 -15.61 1.47 -9.19
CA SER A 503 -14.55 0.89 -8.35
C SER A 503 -13.40 1.86 -8.11
N SER A 504 -13.25 2.32 -6.87
CA SER A 504 -12.08 3.06 -6.39
C SER A 504 -10.76 2.25 -6.41
N TYR A 505 -10.81 0.94 -6.66
CA TYR A 505 -9.70 -0.01 -6.51
C TYR A 505 -9.26 -0.66 -7.84
N SER A 506 -8.90 0.14 -8.83
CA SER A 506 -8.27 -0.35 -10.06
C SER A 506 -6.86 0.20 -10.22
N TRP A 507 -6.04 -0.48 -11.01
CA TRP A 507 -4.65 -0.07 -11.24
C TRP A 507 -4.55 1.37 -11.74
N ILE A 508 -5.36 1.75 -12.74
CA ILE A 508 -5.33 3.10 -13.31
C ILE A 508 -5.86 4.17 -12.34
N ASN A 509 -6.79 3.81 -11.44
CA ASN A 509 -7.25 4.72 -10.38
C ASN A 509 -6.21 4.97 -9.30
N GLY A 510 -5.15 4.15 -9.24
CA GLY A 510 -3.94 4.42 -8.47
C GLY A 510 -3.09 5.55 -9.06
N PHE A 511 -3.46 6.09 -10.23
CA PHE A 511 -2.80 7.19 -10.93
C PHE A 511 -3.78 8.30 -11.35
N ARG A 512 -4.63 8.79 -10.44
CA ARG A 512 -5.67 9.82 -10.74
C ARG A 512 -5.14 11.07 -11.44
N GLY A 513 -3.92 11.50 -11.13
CA GLY A 513 -3.27 12.62 -11.82
C GLY A 513 -3.17 12.47 -13.35
N ILE A 514 -3.30 11.26 -13.90
CA ILE A 514 -3.32 11.02 -15.35
C ILE A 514 -4.74 11.02 -15.94
N LEU A 515 -5.75 10.88 -15.08
CA LEU A 515 -7.16 10.96 -15.47
C LEU A 515 -7.65 12.41 -15.52
N ASP A 516 -7.05 13.26 -14.68
CA ASP A 516 -7.49 14.64 -14.47
C ASP A 516 -6.67 15.67 -15.30
N ASP A 517 -5.63 15.23 -16.02
CA ASP A 517 -4.63 16.10 -16.67
C ASP A 517 -4.68 15.99 -18.20
N ASP A 518 -4.48 17.12 -18.87
CA ASP A 518 -4.52 17.20 -20.34
C ASP A 518 -3.18 16.74 -20.95
N LYS A 519 -2.07 17.13 -20.33
CA LYS A 519 -0.70 16.89 -20.82
C LYS A 519 -0.19 15.53 -20.37
N VAL A 520 -0.71 14.46 -20.95
CA VAL A 520 -0.32 13.08 -20.58
C VAL A 520 0.23 12.31 -21.77
N PHE A 521 1.37 11.63 -21.56
CA PHE A 521 1.83 10.59 -22.47
C PHE A 521 1.04 9.30 -22.27
N ARG A 522 0.13 9.03 -23.21
CA ARG A 522 -0.80 7.89 -23.13
C ARG A 522 -0.34 6.65 -23.92
N THR A 523 0.82 6.69 -24.59
CA THR A 523 1.33 5.57 -25.41
C THR A 523 1.50 4.28 -24.61
N SER A 524 2.05 4.37 -23.40
CA SER A 524 2.23 3.22 -22.50
C SER A 524 0.90 2.60 -22.05
N LEU A 525 -0.19 3.36 -22.02
CA LEU A 525 -1.52 2.84 -21.71
C LEU A 525 -2.08 2.03 -22.89
N LYS A 526 -1.77 2.43 -24.13
CA LYS A 526 -2.08 1.61 -25.32
C LYS A 526 -1.32 0.29 -25.31
N GLU A 527 -0.07 0.28 -24.84
CA GLU A 527 0.72 -0.95 -24.68
C GLU A 527 0.09 -1.91 -23.66
N LEU A 528 -0.45 -1.39 -22.54
CA LEU A 528 -1.19 -2.21 -21.58
C LEU A 528 -2.46 -2.82 -22.17
N ASP A 529 -3.18 -2.07 -23.03
CA ASP A 529 -4.33 -2.60 -23.75
C ASP A 529 -3.91 -3.70 -24.75
N ARG A 530 -2.87 -3.46 -25.55
CA ARG A 530 -2.33 -4.44 -26.52
C ARG A 530 -1.87 -5.71 -25.84
N ASN A 531 -1.05 -5.60 -24.78
CA ASN A 531 -0.56 -6.77 -24.06
C ASN A 531 -1.72 -7.58 -23.46
N ARG A 532 -2.75 -6.92 -22.89
CA ARG A 532 -3.95 -7.64 -22.42
C ARG A 532 -4.60 -8.43 -23.54
N ASP A 533 -4.77 -7.83 -24.70
CA ASP A 533 -5.44 -8.48 -25.84
C ASP A 533 -4.58 -9.64 -26.40
N GLU A 534 -3.25 -9.48 -26.45
CA GLU A 534 -2.30 -10.55 -26.77
C GLU A 534 -2.39 -11.72 -25.78
N GLN A 535 -2.39 -11.44 -24.47
CA GLN A 535 -2.51 -12.50 -23.45
C GLN A 535 -3.85 -13.23 -23.55
N LEU A 536 -4.94 -12.51 -23.84
CA LEU A 536 -6.25 -13.11 -24.05
C LEU A 536 -6.29 -13.98 -25.31
N LYS A 537 -5.67 -13.53 -26.41
CA LYS A 537 -5.55 -14.32 -27.65
C LYS A 537 -4.72 -15.59 -27.41
N TRP A 538 -3.57 -15.46 -26.74
CA TRP A 538 -2.76 -16.61 -26.36
C TRP A 538 -3.55 -17.62 -25.52
N LEU A 539 -4.32 -17.15 -24.53
CA LEU A 539 -5.15 -18.02 -23.72
C LEU A 539 -6.23 -18.72 -24.55
N ASP A 540 -6.88 -18.01 -25.46
CA ASP A 540 -7.90 -18.58 -26.35
C ASP A 540 -7.31 -19.75 -27.16
N ASP A 541 -6.14 -19.56 -27.77
CA ASP A 541 -5.43 -20.59 -28.53
C ASP A 541 -5.05 -21.81 -27.66
N GLN A 542 -4.55 -21.57 -26.44
CA GLN A 542 -4.21 -22.65 -25.52
C GLN A 542 -5.44 -23.42 -25.06
N LEU A 543 -6.50 -22.71 -24.64
CA LEU A 543 -7.74 -23.34 -24.20
C LEU A 543 -8.42 -24.10 -25.34
N PHE A 544 -8.36 -23.60 -26.58
CA PHE A 544 -8.87 -24.31 -27.75
C PHE A 544 -8.13 -25.63 -27.97
N LYS A 545 -6.80 -25.61 -27.99
CA LYS A 545 -5.97 -26.82 -28.15
C LYS A 545 -6.23 -27.84 -27.05
N VAL A 546 -6.35 -27.38 -25.81
CA VAL A 546 -6.43 -28.24 -24.62
C VAL A 546 -7.86 -28.74 -24.38
N LEU A 547 -8.86 -27.86 -24.34
CA LEU A 547 -10.22 -28.24 -23.94
C LEU A 547 -11.07 -28.82 -25.07
N LYS A 548 -10.84 -28.40 -26.34
CA LYS A 548 -11.58 -28.97 -27.49
C LYS A 548 -11.11 -30.40 -27.80
N LYS A 549 -9.80 -30.67 -27.71
CA LYS A 549 -9.21 -32.01 -27.90
C LYS A 549 -9.74 -33.03 -26.89
N HIS A 550 -10.08 -32.59 -25.69
CA HIS A 550 -10.58 -33.47 -24.62
C HIS A 550 -12.10 -33.54 -24.51
N GLN A 551 -12.85 -33.05 -25.51
CA GLN A 551 -14.32 -33.12 -25.59
C GLN A 551 -15.04 -32.71 -24.30
N ILE A 552 -14.53 -31.69 -23.58
CA ILE A 552 -15.12 -31.27 -22.31
C ILE A 552 -16.45 -30.57 -22.60
N ALA A 553 -17.55 -31.30 -22.45
CA ALA A 553 -18.91 -30.83 -22.69
C ALA A 553 -19.31 -29.79 -21.62
N GLY A 554 -19.20 -28.51 -21.97
CA GLY A 554 -19.75 -27.43 -21.16
C GLY A 554 -21.27 -27.36 -21.28
N LYS A 555 -21.98 -27.11 -20.16
CA LYS A 555 -23.41 -26.73 -20.19
C LYS A 555 -23.68 -25.67 -21.28
N LYS A 556 -24.77 -25.85 -22.05
CA LYS A 556 -25.18 -24.98 -23.17
C LYS A 556 -25.01 -23.51 -22.79
N SER A 557 -24.14 -22.82 -23.51
CA SER A 557 -23.92 -21.37 -23.39
C SER A 557 -25.17 -20.64 -23.89
N LYS A 558 -25.75 -19.73 -23.09
CA LYS A 558 -26.53 -18.63 -23.68
C LYS A 558 -25.59 -17.89 -24.64
N ARG A 559 -26.00 -17.68 -25.89
CA ARG A 559 -25.20 -17.04 -26.93
C ARG A 559 -24.79 -15.64 -26.45
N ILE A 560 -23.49 -15.40 -26.33
CA ILE A 560 -22.92 -14.05 -26.34
C ILE A 560 -21.93 -14.06 -27.49
N ALA A 561 -22.29 -13.36 -28.57
CA ALA A 561 -21.46 -13.22 -29.76
C ALA A 561 -20.14 -12.50 -29.39
N GLY A 562 -19.06 -12.95 -30.01
CA GLY A 562 -17.72 -12.43 -29.76
C GLY A 562 -17.52 -11.07 -30.42
N PHE A 563 -17.19 -10.08 -29.59
CA PHE A 563 -16.30 -9.00 -30.00
C PHE A 563 -15.08 -9.03 -29.08
N TYR A 564 -13.90 -9.21 -29.68
CA TYR A 564 -12.63 -9.15 -28.94
C TYR A 564 -12.39 -7.73 -28.42
N TYR A 565 -12.83 -6.71 -29.15
CA TYR A 565 -12.89 -5.32 -28.70
C TYR A 565 -14.06 -5.10 -27.74
N THR A 566 -13.77 -4.72 -26.50
CA THR A 566 -14.79 -4.44 -25.47
C THR A 566 -15.44 -3.07 -25.62
N GLY A 567 -14.89 -2.18 -26.45
CA GLY A 567 -15.30 -0.78 -26.53
C GLY A 567 -14.37 0.15 -25.76
N ARG A 568 -14.41 1.44 -26.13
CA ARG A 568 -13.67 2.55 -25.48
C ARG A 568 -13.73 2.51 -23.93
N PRO A 569 -14.87 2.22 -23.27
CA PRO A 569 -14.96 2.28 -21.80
C PRO A 569 -14.05 1.30 -21.04
N TYR A 570 -13.53 0.27 -21.71
CA TYR A 570 -12.74 -0.80 -21.11
C TYR A 570 -11.28 -0.79 -21.57
N SER A 571 -10.79 0.36 -22.02
CA SER A 571 -9.39 0.58 -22.37
C SER A 571 -8.69 1.46 -21.33
N TYR A 572 -7.42 1.15 -21.01
CA TYR A 572 -6.59 1.99 -20.16
C TYR A 572 -6.40 3.36 -20.83
N PHE A 573 -6.13 3.38 -22.13
CA PHE A 573 -5.97 4.60 -22.92
C PHE A 573 -7.23 5.47 -22.92
N TYR A 574 -8.37 4.93 -23.35
CA TYR A 574 -9.60 5.73 -23.48
C TYR A 574 -10.12 6.23 -22.13
N ARG A 575 -9.87 5.49 -21.05
CA ARG A 575 -10.21 5.94 -19.70
C ARG A 575 -9.41 7.15 -19.23
N SER A 576 -8.18 7.31 -19.74
CA SER A 576 -7.33 8.45 -19.43
C SER A 576 -7.62 9.70 -20.26
N LEU A 577 -8.57 9.63 -21.20
CA LEU A 577 -9.05 10.80 -21.93
C LEU A 577 -10.05 11.56 -21.05
N ARG A 578 -10.03 12.89 -21.10
CA ARG A 578 -11.08 13.69 -20.46
C ARG A 578 -12.35 13.60 -21.29
N ASN A 579 -13.49 13.93 -20.69
CA ASN A 579 -14.77 13.87 -21.39
C ASN A 579 -14.80 14.78 -22.63
N ASP A 580 -14.09 15.90 -22.60
CA ASP A 580 -14.03 16.86 -23.71
C ASP A 580 -13.22 16.31 -24.91
N ASP A 581 -12.16 15.51 -24.66
CA ASP A 581 -11.36 14.82 -25.69
C ASP A 581 -12.13 13.72 -26.46
N ILE A 582 -13.30 13.32 -25.95
CA ILE A 582 -14.13 12.25 -26.54
C ILE A 582 -15.05 12.82 -27.64
N GLU A 583 -15.38 14.12 -27.59
CA GLU A 583 -16.25 14.79 -28.56
C GLU A 583 -15.52 15.16 -29.85
N GLU A 584 -14.23 15.54 -29.81
CA GLU A 584 -13.42 15.86 -31.01
C GLU A 584 -13.00 14.64 -31.86
N LYS A 585 -13.38 13.42 -31.46
CA LYS A 585 -13.10 12.17 -32.21
C LYS A 585 -14.34 11.34 -32.51
N LYS A 586 -15.49 12.00 -32.59
CA LYS A 586 -16.64 11.50 -33.34
C LYS A 586 -16.53 12.02 -34.77
#